data_AF-A0AAE9H9J9-F1
#
_entry.id   AF-A0AAE9H9J9-F1
#
_cell.length_a   1.000
_cell.length_b   1.000
_cell.length_c   1.000
_cell.angle_alpha   90.00
_cell.angle_beta   90.00
_cell.angle_gamma   90.00
#
_symmetry.space_group_name_H-M   'P 1'
#
loop_
_entity.id
_entity.type
_entity.pdbx_description
1 polymer ?
#
loop_
_entity_poly.entity_id
_entity_poly.type
_entity_poly.pdbx_seq_one_letter_code
_entity_poly.pdbx_strand_id
1 'polypeptide(L)'
;MTDLSMKNHAELKQEERLEADEAEILGPVEEENAELYRRKLWSRPGFLVRRLNQIHYAMFYEECKSDLTPVQHGVLSVLMGSPWLDQTTIGYELGLDRTTSADVIRRLEEKGLLGRRINPEDRRSRQTYITEAGLAAMKEISAGMNRAQERLLDPLTAKQRQTFMTMLTRVVEHNNQYGRAALKNM
;
A
#
# COMPACT_ATOMS: atom_id res chain seq x y z
N MET A 1 35.89 -24.88 -35.83
CA MET A 1 36.47 -23.62 -36.35
C MET A 1 35.48 -22.52 -36.03
N THR A 2 35.55 -21.99 -34.80
CA THR A 2 36.27 -20.77 -34.39
C THR A 2 35.41 -19.54 -34.68
N ASP A 3 34.86 -18.94 -33.64
CA ASP A 3 35.19 -17.53 -33.39
C ASP A 3 35.11 -17.24 -31.89
N LEU A 4 36.25 -17.43 -31.21
CA LEU A 4 36.47 -16.83 -29.89
C LEU A 4 36.70 -15.35 -30.19
N SER A 5 35.67 -14.53 -29.98
CA SER A 5 35.79 -13.07 -30.07
C SER A 5 36.82 -12.61 -29.04
N MET A 6 38.06 -12.42 -29.50
CA MET A 6 39.12 -11.78 -28.73
C MET A 6 38.78 -10.29 -28.70
N LYS A 7 38.20 -9.85 -27.59
CA LYS A 7 37.99 -8.42 -27.31
C LYS A 7 39.27 -7.66 -27.61
N ASN A 8 39.16 -6.55 -28.34
CA ASN A 8 40.34 -5.79 -28.70
C ASN A 8 40.92 -5.07 -27.46
N HIS A 9 42.19 -4.68 -27.51
CA HIS A 9 42.90 -4.10 -26.39
C HIS A 9 42.28 -2.78 -25.87
N ALA A 10 41.51 -2.06 -26.70
CA ALA A 10 40.81 -0.85 -26.29
C ALA A 10 39.49 -1.17 -25.55
N GLU A 11 38.80 -2.24 -25.93
CA GLU A 11 37.58 -2.73 -25.24
C GLU A 11 37.90 -3.26 -23.85
N LEU A 12 38.98 -4.02 -23.70
CA LEU A 12 39.47 -4.49 -22.40
C LEU A 12 39.84 -3.33 -21.48
N LYS A 13 40.55 -2.31 -22.00
CA LYS A 13 40.90 -1.10 -21.23
C LYS A 13 39.68 -0.25 -20.86
N GLN A 14 38.61 -0.30 -21.64
CA GLN A 14 37.39 0.46 -21.36
C GLN A 14 36.53 -0.26 -20.30
N GLU A 15 36.45 -1.59 -20.33
CA GLU A 15 35.83 -2.39 -19.26
C GLU A 15 36.62 -2.26 -17.94
N GLU A 16 37.95 -2.41 -17.96
CA GLU A 16 38.79 -2.23 -16.77
C GLU A 16 38.65 -0.83 -16.16
N ARG A 17 38.44 0.20 -16.99
CA ARG A 17 38.24 1.58 -16.55
C ARG A 17 36.83 1.83 -15.99
N LEU A 18 35.81 1.17 -16.54
CA LEU A 18 34.45 1.20 -16.01
C LEU A 18 34.34 0.44 -14.68
N GLU A 19 34.98 -0.72 -14.57
CA GLU A 19 35.07 -1.48 -13.31
C GLU A 19 35.87 -0.71 -12.24
N ALA A 20 36.93 -0.01 -12.63
CA ALA A 20 37.69 0.87 -11.72
C ALA A 20 36.86 2.09 -11.27
N ASP A 21 36.13 2.74 -12.18
CA ASP A 21 35.24 3.86 -11.85
C ASP A 21 34.07 3.41 -10.96
N GLU A 22 33.49 2.22 -11.19
CA GLU A 22 32.46 1.61 -10.31
C GLU A 22 33.02 1.27 -8.92
N ALA A 23 34.23 0.73 -8.84
CA ALA A 23 34.92 0.43 -7.58
C ALA A 23 35.30 1.71 -6.81
N GLU A 24 35.60 2.81 -7.50
CA GLU A 24 35.88 4.12 -6.90
C GLU A 24 34.60 4.80 -6.36
N ILE A 25 33.46 4.65 -7.06
CA ILE A 25 32.16 5.16 -6.60
C ILE A 25 31.61 4.34 -5.42
N LEU A 26 31.87 3.03 -5.40
CA LEU A 26 31.41 2.08 -4.38
C LEU A 26 32.48 1.74 -3.34
N GLY A 27 33.49 2.60 -3.17
CA GLY A 27 34.67 2.36 -2.31
C GLY A 27 34.36 1.52 -1.08
N PRO A 28 35.23 0.55 -0.73
CA PRO A 28 34.86 -0.66 0.00
C PRO A 28 33.95 -0.31 1.17
N VAL A 29 32.68 -0.73 1.07
CA VAL A 29 31.80 -0.69 2.23
C VAL A 29 32.36 -1.74 3.18
N GLU A 30 33.28 -1.33 4.05
CA GLU A 30 33.76 -2.18 5.14
C GLU A 30 32.51 -2.81 5.79
N GLU A 31 32.50 -4.13 5.99
CA GLU A 31 31.29 -4.86 6.41
C GLU A 31 30.65 -4.25 7.67
N GLU A 32 31.48 -3.65 8.54
CA GLU A 32 31.08 -2.89 9.72
C GLU A 32 30.28 -1.61 9.37
N ASN A 33 30.69 -0.88 8.32
CA ASN A 33 29.95 0.26 7.79
C ASN A 33 28.61 -0.18 7.19
N ALA A 34 28.58 -1.30 6.43
CA ALA A 34 27.35 -1.83 5.84
C ALA A 34 26.32 -2.21 6.92
N GLU A 35 26.75 -2.88 7.99
CA GLU A 35 25.90 -3.27 9.10
C GLU A 35 25.39 -2.05 9.88
N LEU A 36 26.25 -1.04 10.10
CA LEU A 36 25.84 0.23 10.70
C LEU A 36 24.77 0.95 9.86
N TYR A 37 24.96 1.02 8.54
CA TYR A 37 23.97 1.59 7.62
C TYR A 37 22.66 0.81 7.65
N ARG A 38 22.72 -0.53 7.67
CA ARG A 38 21.54 -1.40 7.80
C ARG A 38 20.78 -1.09 9.08
N ARG A 39 21.44 -1.07 10.24
CA ARG A 39 20.79 -0.73 11.53
C ARG A 39 20.12 0.65 11.49
N LYS A 40 20.82 1.66 10.96
CA LYS A 40 20.27 3.01 10.78
C LYS A 40 19.07 3.06 9.84
N LEU A 41 18.99 2.18 8.85
CA LEU A 41 17.85 2.10 7.94
C LEU A 41 16.64 1.45 8.64
N TRP A 42 16.87 0.36 9.35
CA TRP A 42 15.84 -0.37 10.10
C TRP A 42 15.30 0.38 11.31
N SER A 43 15.97 1.43 11.79
CA SER A 43 15.45 2.34 12.82
C SER A 43 14.55 3.47 12.27
N ARG A 44 14.45 3.63 10.95
CA ARG A 44 13.64 4.71 10.34
C ARG A 44 12.18 4.29 10.27
N PRO A 45 11.24 5.01 10.91
CA PRO A 45 9.83 4.62 10.91
C PRO A 45 9.24 4.60 9.49
N GLY A 46 9.55 5.59 8.65
CA GLY A 46 9.05 5.63 7.27
C GLY A 46 9.52 4.43 6.42
N PHE A 47 10.72 3.91 6.65
CA PHE A 47 11.22 2.72 5.98
C PHE A 47 10.43 1.48 6.40
N LEU A 48 10.22 1.29 7.70
CA LEU A 48 9.43 0.18 8.24
C LEU A 48 7.97 0.24 7.80
N VAL A 49 7.34 1.42 7.80
CA VAL A 49 5.96 1.63 7.32
C VAL A 49 5.84 1.23 5.85
N ARG A 50 6.78 1.68 5.01
CA ARG A 50 6.80 1.32 3.58
C ARG A 50 6.95 -0.18 3.38
N ARG A 51 7.86 -0.83 4.11
CA ARG A 51 8.09 -2.28 4.06
C ARG A 51 6.87 -3.07 4.54
N LEU A 52 6.28 -2.65 5.66
CA LEU A 52 5.08 -3.29 6.21
C LEU A 52 3.88 -3.17 5.25
N ASN A 53 3.73 -2.03 4.58
CA ASN A 53 2.71 -1.85 3.53
C ASN A 53 2.92 -2.84 2.36
N GLN A 54 4.16 -3.04 1.89
CA GLN A 54 4.44 -4.04 0.84
C GLN A 54 4.07 -5.45 1.27
N ILE A 55 4.43 -5.82 2.51
CA ILE A 55 4.12 -7.14 3.07
C ILE A 55 2.61 -7.32 3.18
N HIS A 56 1.90 -6.29 3.67
CA HIS A 56 0.44 -6.29 3.74
C HIS A 56 -0.21 -6.51 2.37
N TYR A 57 0.27 -5.83 1.32
CA TYR A 57 -0.23 -6.03 -0.04
C TYR A 57 0.04 -7.46 -0.55
N ALA A 58 1.24 -7.99 -0.33
CA ALA A 58 1.58 -9.35 -0.73
C ALA A 58 0.68 -10.40 -0.04
N MET A 59 0.50 -10.28 1.27
CA MET A 59 -0.39 -11.15 2.05
C MET A 59 -1.85 -11.03 1.60
N PHE A 60 -2.32 -9.82 1.30
CA PHE A 60 -3.66 -9.63 0.75
C PHE A 60 -3.86 -10.42 -0.55
N TYR A 61 -2.94 -10.30 -1.51
CA TYR A 61 -3.07 -11.00 -2.79
C TYR A 61 -2.99 -12.52 -2.64
N GLU A 62 -2.13 -13.01 -1.75
CA GLU A 62 -1.97 -14.45 -1.48
C GLU A 62 -3.23 -15.05 -0.82
N GLU A 63 -3.78 -14.38 0.19
CA GLU A 63 -4.88 -14.91 1.01
C GLU A 63 -6.27 -14.67 0.39
N CYS A 64 -6.50 -13.50 -0.22
CA CYS A 64 -7.81 -13.11 -0.75
C CYS A 64 -8.07 -13.69 -2.15
N LYS A 65 -7.02 -13.95 -2.95
CA LYS A 65 -7.13 -14.47 -4.33
C LYS A 65 -8.23 -13.81 -5.16
N SER A 66 -8.27 -12.47 -5.10
CA SER A 66 -9.35 -11.65 -5.66
C SER A 66 -8.82 -10.67 -6.69
N ASP A 67 -9.67 -10.30 -7.64
CA ASP A 67 -9.42 -9.23 -8.62
C ASP A 67 -9.55 -7.82 -8.02
N LEU A 68 -9.90 -7.72 -6.73
CA LEU A 68 -9.86 -6.47 -6.00
C LEU A 68 -8.45 -6.14 -5.56
N THR A 69 -8.08 -4.87 -5.65
CA THR A 69 -6.86 -4.35 -5.01
C THR A 69 -7.14 -4.02 -3.53
N PRO A 70 -6.12 -3.93 -2.66
CA PRO A 70 -6.31 -3.51 -1.26
C PRO A 70 -7.04 -2.17 -1.12
N VAL A 71 -6.78 -1.21 -2.01
CA VAL A 71 -7.46 0.10 -2.02
C VAL A 71 -8.93 -0.03 -2.43
N GLN A 72 -9.23 -0.84 -3.44
CA GLN A 72 -10.60 -1.12 -3.85
C GLN A 72 -11.40 -1.83 -2.75
N HIS A 73 -10.77 -2.81 -2.09
CA HIS A 73 -11.33 -3.44 -0.89
C HIS A 73 -11.60 -2.41 0.20
N GLY A 74 -10.64 -1.52 0.49
CA GLY A 74 -10.81 -0.45 1.48
C GLY A 74 -12.01 0.46 1.21
N VAL A 75 -12.24 0.86 -0.06
CA VAL A 75 -13.43 1.65 -0.43
C VAL A 75 -14.73 0.90 -0.11
N LEU A 76 -14.80 -0.39 -0.44
CA LEU A 76 -15.96 -1.22 -0.13
C LEU A 76 -16.14 -1.40 1.38
N SER A 77 -15.06 -1.61 2.14
CA SER A 77 -15.08 -1.72 3.60
C SER A 77 -15.62 -0.45 4.28
N VAL A 78 -15.16 0.73 3.83
CA VAL A 78 -15.65 2.03 4.32
C VAL A 78 -17.16 2.16 4.08
N LEU A 79 -17.62 1.83 2.87
CA LEU A 79 -19.05 1.91 2.53
C LEU A 79 -19.92 0.84 3.21
N MET A 80 -19.35 -0.30 3.61
CA MET A 80 -20.05 -1.28 4.44
C MET A 80 -20.27 -0.76 5.87
N GLY A 81 -19.29 -0.04 6.44
CA GLY A 81 -19.39 0.54 7.78
C GLY A 81 -20.23 1.83 7.82
N SER A 82 -20.25 2.58 6.72
CA SER A 82 -20.99 3.83 6.56
C SER A 82 -21.53 3.95 5.13
N PRO A 83 -22.80 3.56 4.89
CA PRO A 83 -23.41 3.68 3.57
C PRO A 83 -23.61 5.14 3.15
N TRP A 84 -23.75 5.37 1.84
CA TRP A 84 -24.15 6.65 1.25
C TRP A 84 -23.14 7.80 1.39
N LEU A 85 -21.85 7.51 1.40
CA LEU A 85 -20.80 8.52 1.50
C LEU A 85 -20.50 9.18 0.14
N ASP A 86 -20.19 10.47 0.16
CA ASP A 86 -19.63 11.13 -1.01
C ASP A 86 -18.15 10.73 -1.23
N GLN A 87 -17.66 10.95 -2.44
CA GLN A 87 -16.28 10.61 -2.83
C GLN A 87 -15.21 11.27 -1.96
N THR A 88 -15.44 12.50 -1.51
CA THR A 88 -14.48 13.24 -0.69
C THR A 88 -14.36 12.58 0.67
N THR A 89 -15.49 12.21 1.26
CA THR A 89 -15.54 11.52 2.55
C THR A 89 -14.86 10.15 2.47
N ILE A 90 -15.12 9.36 1.41
CA ILE A 90 -14.39 8.10 1.16
C ILE A 90 -12.88 8.33 1.03
N GLY A 91 -12.48 9.41 0.37
CA GLY A 91 -11.07 9.78 0.23
C GLY A 91 -10.41 10.09 1.58
N TYR A 92 -11.11 10.81 2.47
CA TYR A 92 -10.64 11.09 3.82
C TYR A 92 -10.44 9.81 4.64
N GLU A 93 -11.41 8.89 4.61
CA GLU A 93 -11.33 7.60 5.33
C GLU A 93 -10.11 6.75 4.93
N LEU A 94 -9.69 6.83 3.67
CA LEU A 94 -8.60 6.02 3.12
C LEU A 94 -7.29 6.79 2.92
N GLY A 95 -7.25 8.09 3.24
CA GLY A 95 -6.10 8.95 2.98
C GLY A 95 -5.78 9.12 1.48
N LEU A 96 -6.79 9.01 0.60
CA LEU A 96 -6.65 9.10 -0.85
C LEU A 96 -6.96 10.52 -1.34
N ASP A 97 -6.10 11.05 -2.20
CA ASP A 97 -6.40 12.33 -2.87
C ASP A 97 -7.66 12.22 -3.76
N ARG A 98 -8.20 13.38 -4.14
CA ARG A 98 -9.44 13.48 -4.92
C ARG A 98 -9.36 12.71 -6.24
N THR A 99 -8.22 12.79 -6.93
CA THR A 99 -8.03 12.15 -8.25
C THR A 99 -7.98 10.63 -8.11
N THR A 100 -7.22 10.13 -7.15
CA THR A 100 -7.11 8.70 -6.85
C THR A 100 -8.44 8.13 -6.39
N SER A 101 -9.15 8.84 -5.50
CA SER A 101 -10.48 8.45 -5.04
C SER A 101 -11.49 8.37 -6.19
N ALA A 102 -11.47 9.36 -7.10
CA ALA A 102 -12.32 9.35 -8.29
C ALA A 102 -12.08 8.11 -9.16
N ASP A 103 -10.80 7.82 -9.44
CA ASP A 103 -10.41 6.73 -10.31
C ASP A 103 -10.76 5.36 -9.71
N VAL A 104 -10.48 5.15 -8.41
CA VAL A 104 -10.83 3.90 -7.73
C VAL A 104 -12.34 3.68 -7.70
N ILE A 105 -13.13 4.70 -7.35
CA ILE A 105 -14.59 4.60 -7.32
C ILE A 105 -15.13 4.30 -8.72
N ARG A 106 -14.67 5.03 -9.75
CA ARG A 106 -15.09 4.80 -11.15
C ARG A 106 -14.84 3.35 -11.57
N ARG A 107 -13.66 2.80 -11.30
CA ARG A 107 -13.33 1.40 -11.64
C ARG A 107 -14.21 0.39 -10.89
N LEU A 108 -14.62 0.70 -9.67
CA LEU A 108 -15.55 -0.14 -8.91
C LEU A 108 -17.00 -0.03 -9.43
N GLU A 109 -17.42 1.15 -9.90
CA GLU A 109 -18.69 1.34 -10.62
C GLU A 109 -18.69 0.56 -11.95
N GLU A 110 -17.59 0.59 -12.70
CA GLU A 110 -17.40 -0.18 -13.95
C GLU A 110 -17.47 -1.70 -13.72
N LYS A 111 -17.00 -2.17 -12.55
CA LYS A 111 -17.16 -3.56 -12.10
C LYS A 111 -18.57 -3.87 -11.57
N GLY A 112 -19.48 -2.90 -11.50
CA GLY A 112 -20.82 -3.04 -10.96
C GLY A 112 -20.87 -3.22 -9.43
N LEU A 113 -19.77 -2.98 -8.71
CA LEU A 113 -19.65 -3.19 -7.27
C LEU A 113 -20.11 -1.96 -6.46
N LEU A 114 -20.09 -0.79 -7.08
CA LEU A 114 -20.59 0.46 -6.53
C LEU A 114 -21.65 1.07 -7.43
N GLY A 115 -22.56 1.84 -6.83
CA GLY A 115 -23.46 2.74 -7.52
C GLY A 115 -23.37 4.16 -6.98
N ARG A 116 -23.90 5.11 -7.75
CA ARG A 116 -24.03 6.52 -7.35
C ARG A 116 -25.45 7.02 -7.52
N ARG A 117 -25.91 7.82 -6.56
CA ARG A 117 -27.18 8.54 -6.63
C ARG A 117 -26.99 10.01 -6.27
N ILE A 118 -27.91 10.86 -6.72
CA ILE A 118 -27.99 12.25 -6.26
C ILE A 118 -28.29 12.22 -4.75
N ASN A 119 -27.59 13.03 -3.96
CA ASN A 119 -27.91 13.17 -2.55
C ASN A 119 -29.29 13.87 -2.42
N PRO A 120 -30.28 13.26 -1.75
CA PRO A 120 -31.59 13.89 -1.54
C PRO A 120 -31.51 15.18 -0.72
N GLU A 121 -30.49 15.34 0.13
CA GLU A 121 -30.29 16.52 0.98
C GLU A 121 -29.50 17.65 0.28
N ASP A 122 -28.70 17.30 -0.72
CA ASP A 122 -27.94 18.24 -1.53
C ASP A 122 -27.83 17.76 -2.98
N ARG A 123 -28.67 18.31 -3.87
CA ARG A 123 -28.72 17.91 -5.28
C ARG A 123 -27.43 18.19 -6.06
N ARG A 124 -26.49 18.97 -5.50
CA ARG A 124 -25.16 19.22 -6.10
C ARG A 124 -24.16 18.13 -5.75
N SER A 125 -24.47 17.29 -4.77
CA SER A 125 -23.62 16.18 -4.32
C SER A 125 -24.15 14.83 -4.81
N ARG A 126 -23.25 13.84 -4.90
CA ARG A 126 -23.56 12.45 -5.20
C ARG A 126 -23.05 11.55 -4.08
N GLN A 127 -23.91 10.64 -3.65
CA GLN A 127 -23.58 9.60 -2.69
C GLN A 127 -23.23 8.32 -3.43
N THR A 128 -22.20 7.64 -2.94
CA THR A 128 -21.76 6.33 -3.40
C THR A 128 -22.28 5.26 -2.44
N TYR A 129 -22.64 4.11 -2.97
CA TYR A 129 -23.12 2.98 -2.17
C TYR A 129 -22.65 1.65 -2.74
N ILE A 130 -22.58 0.64 -1.88
CA ILE A 130 -22.24 -0.72 -2.29
C ILE A 130 -23.46 -1.40 -2.92
N THR A 131 -23.28 -2.05 -4.06
CA THR A 131 -24.35 -2.82 -4.72
C THR A 131 -24.45 -4.23 -4.13
N GLU A 132 -25.47 -4.99 -4.52
CA GLU A 132 -25.57 -6.42 -4.16
C GLU A 132 -24.36 -7.23 -4.67
N ALA A 133 -23.87 -6.93 -5.87
CA ALA A 133 -22.64 -7.53 -6.41
C ALA A 133 -21.40 -7.14 -5.58
N GLY A 134 -21.31 -5.88 -5.14
CA GLY A 134 -20.28 -5.43 -4.20
C GLY A 134 -20.30 -6.18 -2.87
N LEU A 135 -21.48 -6.37 -2.29
CA LEU A 135 -21.66 -7.13 -1.06
C LEU A 135 -21.27 -8.61 -1.22
N ALA A 136 -21.65 -9.22 -2.35
CA ALA A 136 -21.25 -10.59 -2.67
C ALA A 136 -19.73 -10.72 -2.78
N ALA A 137 -19.07 -9.81 -3.50
CA ALA A 137 -17.61 -9.77 -3.62
C ALA A 137 -16.91 -9.61 -2.25
N MET A 138 -17.43 -8.75 -1.37
CA MET A 138 -16.92 -8.58 -0.01
C MET A 138 -17.07 -9.85 0.83
N LYS A 139 -18.18 -10.58 0.69
CA LYS A 139 -18.40 -11.85 1.38
C LYS A 139 -17.40 -12.92 0.93
N GLU A 140 -17.11 -13.01 -0.36
CA GLU A 140 -16.16 -13.98 -0.92
C GLU A 140 -14.75 -13.80 -0.37
N ILE A 141 -14.28 -12.56 -0.23
CA ILE A 141 -12.92 -12.26 0.22
C ILE A 141 -12.76 -12.19 1.74
N SER A 142 -13.86 -12.10 2.50
CA SER A 142 -13.83 -11.84 3.95
C SER A 142 -12.94 -12.83 4.72
N ALA A 143 -13.05 -14.13 4.40
CA ALA A 143 -12.23 -15.15 5.05
C ALA A 143 -10.73 -15.00 4.73
N GLY A 144 -10.40 -14.62 3.50
CA GLY A 144 -9.00 -14.34 3.10
C GLY A 144 -8.45 -13.11 3.78
N MET A 145 -9.26 -12.04 3.87
CA MET A 145 -8.87 -10.82 4.56
C MET A 145 -8.59 -11.06 6.05
N ASN A 146 -9.44 -11.86 6.72
CA ASN A 146 -9.22 -12.23 8.13
C ASN A 146 -7.90 -12.99 8.31
N ARG A 147 -7.60 -13.98 7.46
CA ARG A 147 -6.31 -14.71 7.49
C ARG A 147 -5.12 -13.78 7.24
N ALA A 148 -5.23 -12.86 6.27
CA ALA A 148 -4.17 -11.89 6.00
C ALA A 148 -3.88 -11.00 7.22
N GLN A 149 -4.92 -10.54 7.92
CA GLN A 149 -4.78 -9.74 9.15
C GLN A 149 -4.17 -10.54 10.30
N GLU A 150 -4.63 -11.77 10.51
CA GLU A 150 -4.09 -12.68 11.52
C GLU A 150 -2.61 -12.97 11.26
N ARG A 151 -2.25 -13.32 10.02
CA ARG A 151 -0.88 -13.63 9.61
C ARG A 151 0.07 -12.44 9.72
N LEU A 152 -0.41 -11.23 9.42
CA LEU A 152 0.38 -10.00 9.57
C LEU A 152 0.78 -9.75 11.04
N LEU A 153 -0.09 -10.12 11.97
CA LEU A 153 0.10 -9.91 13.42
C LEU A 153 0.52 -11.19 14.17
N ASP A 154 0.71 -12.31 13.45
CA ASP A 154 1.08 -13.62 14.01
C ASP A 154 2.32 -13.56 14.92
N PRO A 155 3.39 -12.82 14.58
CA PRO A 155 4.58 -12.72 15.43
C PRO A 155 4.35 -12.03 16.79
N LEU A 156 3.18 -11.41 17.01
CA LEU A 156 2.85 -10.67 18.22
C LEU A 156 1.89 -11.46 19.10
N THR A 157 2.16 -11.48 20.41
CA THR A 157 1.20 -11.93 21.43
C THR A 157 -0.05 -11.05 21.45
N ALA A 158 -1.17 -11.53 22.00
CA ALA A 158 -2.41 -10.74 22.09
C ALA A 158 -2.22 -9.35 22.73
N LYS A 159 -1.42 -9.26 23.81
CA LYS A 159 -1.08 -7.98 24.46
C LYS A 159 -0.27 -7.06 23.54
N GLN A 160 0.73 -7.61 22.84
CA GLN A 160 1.52 -6.85 21.87
C GLN A 160 0.69 -6.39 20.69
N ARG A 161 -0.25 -7.19 20.18
CA ARG A 161 -1.19 -6.80 19.12
C ARG A 161 -2.00 -5.58 19.55
N GLN A 162 -2.56 -5.60 20.76
CA GLN A 162 -3.32 -4.47 21.27
C GLN A 162 -2.45 -3.21 21.42
N THR A 163 -1.26 -3.34 22.01
CA THR A 163 -0.32 -2.21 22.11
C THR A 163 0.09 -1.68 20.73
N PHE A 164 0.37 -2.56 19.78
CA PHE A 164 0.72 -2.20 18.41
C PHE A 164 -0.39 -1.37 17.75
N MET A 165 -1.64 -1.85 17.83
CA MET A 165 -2.78 -1.12 17.27
C MET A 165 -2.98 0.24 17.96
N THR A 166 -2.91 0.32 19.28
CA THR A 166 -3.00 1.60 20.01
C THR A 166 -1.94 2.60 19.56
N MET A 167 -0.67 2.17 19.45
CA MET A 167 0.41 3.05 19.04
C MET A 167 0.31 3.44 17.56
N LEU A 168 -0.08 2.51 16.69
CA LEU A 168 -0.29 2.76 15.27
C LEU A 168 -1.39 3.81 15.06
N THR A 169 -2.56 3.62 15.69
CA THR A 169 -3.67 4.57 15.63
C THR A 169 -3.25 5.94 16.12
N ARG A 170 -2.57 6.04 17.27
CA ARG A 170 -2.08 7.32 17.81
C ARG A 170 -1.17 8.07 16.84
N VAL A 171 -0.26 7.35 16.15
CA VAL A 171 0.63 7.96 15.16
C VAL A 171 -0.13 8.41 13.92
N VAL A 172 -1.10 7.63 13.45
CA VAL A 172 -1.96 8.01 12.31
C VAL A 172 -2.78 9.26 12.63
N GLU A 173 -3.48 9.27 13.76
CA GLU A 173 -4.29 10.41 14.21
C GLU A 173 -3.46 11.68 14.34
N HIS A 174 -2.32 11.61 15.04
CA HIS A 174 -1.45 12.77 15.25
C HIS A 174 -0.92 13.37 13.94
N ASN A 175 -0.66 12.52 12.94
CA ASN A 175 -0.09 12.94 11.66
C ASN A 175 -1.12 13.05 10.53
N ASN A 176 -2.42 12.93 10.84
CA ASN A 176 -3.49 12.87 9.87
C ASN A 176 -3.52 14.07 8.90
N GLN A 177 -3.13 15.24 9.39
CA GLN A 177 -2.99 16.48 8.59
C GLN A 177 -1.99 16.39 7.44
N TYR A 178 -1.04 15.45 7.49
CA TYR A 178 -0.07 15.21 6.42
C TYR A 178 -0.58 14.19 5.38
N GLY A 179 -1.74 13.57 5.63
CA GLY A 179 -2.44 12.76 4.65
C GLY A 179 -2.88 13.61 3.46
N ARG A 180 -2.88 13.01 2.26
CA ARG A 180 -3.38 13.70 1.04
C ARG A 180 -4.87 14.05 1.13
N ALA A 181 -5.57 13.39 2.06
CA ALA A 181 -6.91 13.67 2.50
C ALA A 181 -6.93 13.42 4.02
N ALA A 182 -7.04 14.47 4.83
CA ALA A 182 -7.05 14.34 6.27
C ALA A 182 -8.42 13.81 6.75
N LEU A 183 -8.42 12.73 7.54
CA LEU A 183 -9.60 12.21 8.24
C LEU A 183 -10.30 13.34 9.00
N LYS A 184 -11.61 13.49 8.82
CA LYS A 184 -12.41 14.45 9.59
C LYS A 184 -13.11 13.71 10.72
N ASN A 185 -12.67 13.97 11.96
CA ASN A 185 -13.23 13.47 13.21
C ASN A 185 -13.21 11.93 13.35
N MET A 186 -12.34 11.43 14.23
CA MET A 186 -12.44 10.07 14.79
C MET A 186 -13.14 10.13 16.15
#